data_AF-A0A972KF77-F1
#
_entry.id   AF-A0A972KF77-F1
#
_cell.length_a   1.000
_cell.length_b   1.000
_cell.length_c   1.000
_cell.angle_alpha   90.00
_cell.angle_beta   90.00
_cell.angle_gamma   90.00
#
_symmetry.space_group_name_H-M   'P 1'
#
loop_
_entity.id
_entity.type
_entity.pdbx_description
1 polymer ?
#
loop_
_entity_poly.entity_id
_entity_poly.type
_entity_poly.pdbx_seq_one_letter_code
_entity_poly.pdbx_strand_id
1 'polypeptide(L)'
;MSVRVEISPEVLRWARTRSGIDDETWTSRFKDYDAWLSGDKTPTVKQLQSFATKAHVPFGQLLLDEPPEEQVPVPDFRTVENRAITQPSADLLDVIYQCQRRQDWYRNNQLILGWGARSPARVATSTTRSRSKSASGPLAS
;
A
#
# COMPACT_ATOMS: atom_id res chain seq x y z
N MET A 1 -19.80 -17.70 21.96
CA MET A 1 -20.21 -16.31 22.24
C MET A 1 -19.73 -15.44 21.08
N SER A 2 -20.60 -14.68 20.43
CA SER A 2 -20.25 -13.82 19.29
C SER A 2 -20.27 -12.36 19.71
N VAL A 3 -19.10 -11.72 19.72
CA VAL A 3 -18.97 -10.28 19.95
C VAL A 3 -19.25 -9.55 18.63
N ARG A 4 -20.10 -8.53 18.68
CA ARG A 4 -20.43 -7.65 17.55
C ARG A 4 -19.78 -6.29 17.73
N VAL A 5 -19.48 -5.64 16.61
CA VAL A 5 -18.79 -4.36 16.59
C VAL A 5 -19.47 -3.46 15.56
N GLU A 6 -19.85 -2.26 16.00
CA GLU A 6 -20.32 -1.21 15.11
C GLU A 6 -19.15 -0.66 14.31
N ILE A 7 -19.39 -0.35 13.04
CA ILE A 7 -18.38 0.15 12.13
C ILE A 7 -18.96 1.30 11.31
N SER A 8 -18.13 2.31 11.07
CA SER A 8 -18.46 3.44 10.21
C SER A 8 -18.70 2.97 8.76
N PRO A 9 -19.86 3.30 8.15
CA PRO A 9 -20.12 3.01 6.75
C PRO A 9 -19.08 3.64 5.81
N GLU A 10 -18.49 4.77 6.19
CA GLU A 10 -17.46 5.45 5.38
C GLU A 10 -16.18 4.63 5.31
N VAL A 11 -15.76 4.06 6.44
CA VAL A 11 -14.60 3.16 6.51
C VAL A 11 -14.86 1.87 5.73
N LEU A 12 -16.08 1.33 5.74
CA LEU A 12 -16.44 0.18 4.90
C LEU A 12 -16.37 0.48 3.40
N ARG A 13 -16.79 1.68 2.97
CA ARG A 13 -16.67 2.11 1.57
C ARG A 13 -15.22 2.29 1.17
N TRP A 14 -14.44 2.98 2.00
CA TRP A 14 -13.01 3.14 1.81
C TRP A 14 -12.29 1.79 1.68
N ALA A 15 -12.57 0.83 2.57
CA ALA A 15 -11.98 -0.50 2.51
C ALA A 15 -12.34 -1.26 1.23
N ARG A 16 -13.58 -1.11 0.73
CA ARG A 16 -13.99 -1.66 -0.57
C ARG A 16 -13.18 -1.05 -1.71
N THR A 17 -13.14 0.28 -1.81
CA THR A 17 -12.38 0.98 -2.85
C THR A 17 -10.90 0.59 -2.83
N ARG A 18 -10.31 0.53 -1.63
CA ARG A 18 -8.91 0.13 -1.42
C ARG A 18 -8.60 -1.29 -1.89
N SER A 19 -9.54 -2.21 -1.73
CA SER A 19 -9.31 -3.63 -2.01
C SER A 19 -9.01 -3.91 -3.49
N GLY A 20 -9.49 -3.05 -4.40
CA GLY A 20 -9.37 -3.24 -5.84
C GLY A 20 -10.09 -4.48 -6.39
N ILE A 21 -10.95 -5.12 -5.59
CA ILE A 21 -11.75 -6.28 -6.00
C ILE A 21 -12.89 -5.80 -6.91
N ASP A 22 -13.10 -6.49 -8.03
CA ASP A 22 -14.17 -6.18 -8.97
C ASP A 22 -15.57 -6.44 -8.40
N ASP A 23 -16.59 -5.77 -8.94
CA ASP A 23 -17.95 -5.80 -8.40
C ASP A 23 -18.61 -7.19 -8.46
N GLU A 24 -18.31 -8.00 -9.49
CA GLU A 24 -18.85 -9.36 -9.62
C GLU A 24 -18.30 -10.27 -8.53
N THR A 25 -16.97 -10.24 -8.33
CA THR A 25 -16.30 -10.97 -7.25
C THR A 25 -16.73 -10.44 -5.89
N TRP A 26 -16.93 -9.12 -5.74
CA TRP A 26 -17.34 -8.49 -4.48
C TRP A 26 -18.68 -9.03 -3.98
N THR A 27 -19.70 -8.99 -4.85
CA THR A 27 -21.07 -9.38 -4.51
C THR A 27 -21.15 -10.85 -4.09
N SER A 28 -20.37 -11.72 -4.74
CA SER A 28 -20.31 -13.14 -4.39
C SER A 28 -19.62 -13.39 -3.04
N ARG A 29 -18.56 -12.65 -2.73
CA ARG A 29 -17.73 -12.83 -1.52
C ARG A 29 -18.28 -12.15 -0.27
N PHE A 30 -19.03 -11.07 -0.41
CA PHE A 30 -19.44 -10.19 0.68
C PHE A 30 -20.96 -9.93 0.71
N LYS A 31 -21.76 -10.99 0.81
CA LYS A 31 -23.24 -10.92 0.78
C LYS A 31 -23.88 -10.06 1.86
N ASP A 32 -23.22 -9.91 3.02
CA ASP A 32 -23.73 -9.13 4.14
C ASP A 32 -23.28 -7.65 4.09
N TYR A 33 -22.46 -7.25 3.11
CA TYR A 33 -21.83 -5.93 3.07
C TYR A 33 -22.85 -4.79 3.01
N ASP A 34 -23.87 -4.90 2.16
CA ASP A 34 -24.89 -3.85 2.02
C ASP A 34 -25.72 -3.71 3.31
N ALA A 35 -25.98 -4.82 4.01
CA ALA A 35 -26.65 -4.81 5.30
C ALA A 35 -25.78 -4.21 6.42
N TRP A 36 -24.45 -4.26 6.29
CA TRP A 36 -23.53 -3.56 7.20
C TRP A 36 -23.49 -2.06 6.91
N LEU A 37 -23.57 -1.67 5.63
CA LEU A 37 -23.62 -0.26 5.23
C LEU A 37 -24.91 0.44 5.65
N SER A 38 -26.05 -0.24 5.57
CA SER A 38 -27.35 0.31 5.98
C SER A 38 -27.54 0.32 7.51
N GLY A 39 -26.73 -0.44 8.25
CA GLY A 39 -26.89 -0.64 9.69
C GLY A 39 -27.94 -1.71 10.05
N ASP A 40 -28.56 -2.36 9.07
CA ASP A 40 -29.54 -3.44 9.29
C ASP A 40 -28.92 -4.64 10.02
N LYS A 41 -27.60 -4.84 9.84
CA LYS A 41 -26.85 -5.93 10.46
C LYS A 41 -25.51 -5.45 11.00
N THR A 42 -25.29 -5.64 12.29
CA THR A 42 -23.97 -5.42 12.90
C THR A 42 -23.07 -6.64 12.69
N PRO A 43 -21.88 -6.49 12.08
CA PRO A 43 -20.93 -7.59 11.90
C PRO A 43 -20.41 -8.13 13.23
N THR A 44 -20.08 -9.42 13.26
CA THR A 44 -19.28 -9.99 14.35
C THR A 44 -17.80 -9.69 14.15
N VAL A 45 -17.01 -9.67 15.23
CA VAL A 45 -15.54 -9.50 15.16
C VAL A 45 -14.91 -10.48 14.17
N LYS A 46 -15.35 -11.75 14.18
CA LYS A 46 -14.82 -12.78 13.26
C LYS A 46 -15.16 -12.49 11.80
N GLN A 47 -16.38 -12.02 11.51
CA GLN A 47 -16.76 -11.63 10.15
C GLN A 47 -15.94 -10.43 9.68
N LEU A 48 -15.74 -9.45 10.57
CA LEU A 48 -14.98 -8.25 10.25
C LEU A 48 -13.49 -8.54 10.06
N GLN A 49 -12.90 -9.45 10.84
CA GLN A 49 -11.55 -9.97 10.60
C GLN A 49 -11.43 -10.69 9.26
N SER A 50 -12.40 -11.55 8.92
CA SER A 50 -12.41 -12.24 7.62
C SER A 50 -12.55 -11.25 6.46
N PHE A 51 -13.37 -10.20 6.63
CA PHE A 51 -13.50 -9.11 5.68
C PHE A 51 -12.17 -8.39 5.49
N ALA A 52 -11.51 -7.98 6.58
CA ALA A 52 -10.20 -7.32 6.58
C ALA A 52 -9.15 -8.12 5.80
N THR A 53 -9.04 -9.42 6.07
CA THR A 53 -8.12 -10.31 5.35
C THR A 53 -8.43 -10.38 3.86
N LYS A 54 -9.71 -10.55 3.47
CA LYS A 54 -10.10 -10.67 2.06
C LYS A 54 -9.99 -9.37 1.29
N ALA A 55 -10.23 -8.23 1.94
CA ALA A 55 -10.10 -6.90 1.35
C ALA A 55 -8.66 -6.37 1.39
N HIS A 56 -7.72 -7.14 1.96
CA HIS A 56 -6.33 -6.74 2.18
C HIS A 56 -6.20 -5.40 2.95
N VAL A 57 -7.06 -5.23 3.96
CA VAL A 57 -7.06 -4.06 4.85
C VAL A 57 -6.68 -4.49 6.26
N PRO A 58 -5.74 -3.79 6.94
CA PRO A 58 -5.48 -4.00 8.35
C PRO A 58 -6.76 -3.89 9.20
N PHE A 59 -7.07 -4.91 9.99
CA PHE A 59 -8.28 -4.95 10.82
C PHE A 59 -8.43 -3.71 11.72
N GLY A 60 -7.34 -3.21 12.29
CA GLY A 60 -7.37 -2.02 13.15
C GLY A 60 -7.86 -0.75 12.44
N GLN A 61 -7.65 -0.62 11.12
CA GLN A 61 -8.13 0.54 10.35
C GLN A 61 -9.66 0.51 10.17
N LEU A 62 -10.28 -0.67 10.23
CA LEU A 62 -11.73 -0.80 10.19
C LEU A 62 -12.42 -0.32 11.47
N LEU A 63 -11.67 -0.12 12.55
CA LEU A 63 -12.20 0.33 13.85
C LEU A 63 -12.03 1.84 14.05
N LEU A 64 -11.60 2.57 13.02
CA LEU A 64 -11.54 4.03 13.03
C LEU A 64 -12.93 4.61 12.76
N ASP A 65 -13.18 5.81 13.27
CA ASP A 65 -14.43 6.54 13.00
C ASP A 65 -14.47 7.05 11.55
N GLU A 66 -13.30 7.47 11.05
CA GLU A 66 -13.09 8.03 9.72
C GLU A 66 -12.00 7.27 8.96
N PRO A 67 -12.09 7.19 7.61
CA PRO A 67 -11.09 6.51 6.80
C PRO A 67 -9.73 7.21 6.90
N PRO A 68 -8.61 6.45 7.06
CA PRO A 68 -7.30 7.05 7.21
C PRO A 68 -6.81 7.69 5.90
N GLU A 69 -6.12 8.83 6.00
CA GLU A 69 -5.39 9.41 4.87
C GLU A 69 -4.13 8.58 4.56
N GLU A 70 -4.05 8.06 3.34
CA GLU A 70 -2.89 7.30 2.89
C GLU A 70 -1.99 8.11 1.98
N GLN A 71 -0.79 8.39 2.47
CA GLN A 71 0.28 8.98 1.66
C GLN A 71 1.11 7.84 1.06
N VAL A 72 1.19 7.77 -0.28
CA VAL A 72 2.00 6.77 -0.99
C VAL A 72 3.46 7.25 -1.05
N PRO A 73 4.42 6.57 -0.39
CA PRO A 73 5.79 7.09 -0.27
C PRO A 73 6.74 6.60 -1.36
N VAL A 74 6.28 5.89 -2.40
CA VAL A 74 7.16 5.30 -3.43
C VAL A 74 6.65 5.61 -4.85
N PRO A 75 7.50 6.14 -5.75
CA PRO A 75 7.17 6.31 -7.17
C PRO A 75 6.90 4.96 -7.85
N ASP A 76 5.84 4.89 -8.67
CA ASP A 76 5.47 3.69 -9.42
C ASP A 76 6.27 3.56 -10.72
N PHE A 77 7.30 2.71 -10.70
CA PHE A 77 8.18 2.44 -11.84
C PHE A 77 7.57 1.55 -12.94
N ARG A 78 6.32 1.11 -12.82
CA ARG A 78 5.62 0.33 -13.86
C ARG A 78 4.97 1.23 -14.93
N THR A 79 4.95 2.54 -14.72
CA THR A 79 4.46 3.50 -15.71
C THR A 79 5.62 4.22 -16.39
N VAL A 80 5.63 4.23 -17.72
CA VAL A 80 6.47 5.17 -18.48
C VAL A 80 5.93 6.57 -18.19
N GLU A 81 6.82 7.52 -17.86
CA GLU A 81 6.52 8.91 -17.46
C GLU A 81 5.98 9.15 -16.05
N ASN A 82 6.10 8.21 -15.10
CA ASN A 82 5.73 8.47 -13.70
C ASN A 82 4.27 8.97 -13.57
N ARG A 83 3.37 8.40 -14.39
CA ARG A 83 1.94 8.70 -14.33
C ARG A 83 1.42 8.04 -13.06
N ALA A 84 1.42 8.82 -11.99
CA ALA A 84 1.15 8.36 -10.63
C ALA A 84 -0.11 7.49 -10.59
N ILE A 85 0.06 6.20 -10.29
CA ILE A 85 -1.04 5.40 -9.77
C ILE A 85 -1.26 5.91 -8.35
N THR A 86 -2.45 6.48 -8.10
CA THR A 86 -2.81 7.14 -6.85
C THR A 86 -2.81 6.20 -5.63
N GLN A 87 -2.77 4.87 -5.84
CA GLN A 87 -2.67 3.87 -4.78
C GLN A 87 -2.02 2.57 -5.30
N PRO A 88 -0.84 2.16 -4.82
CA PRO A 88 -0.28 0.84 -5.10
C PRO A 88 -1.12 -0.25 -4.43
N SER A 89 -1.22 -1.42 -5.05
CA SER A 89 -1.97 -2.55 -4.49
C SER A 89 -1.38 -3.04 -3.16
N ALA A 90 -2.22 -3.59 -2.28
CA ALA A 90 -1.79 -4.10 -0.98
C ALA A 90 -0.70 -5.19 -1.11
N ASP A 91 -0.84 -6.10 -2.07
CA ASP A 91 0.17 -7.13 -2.35
C ASP A 91 1.53 -6.54 -2.74
N LEU A 92 1.53 -5.43 -3.48
CA LEU A 92 2.75 -4.73 -3.85
C LEU A 92 3.43 -4.10 -2.63
N LEU A 93 2.65 -3.47 -1.74
CA LEU A 93 3.17 -2.90 -0.50
C LEU A 93 3.78 -3.97 0.41
N ASP A 94 3.14 -5.14 0.54
CA ASP A 94 3.66 -6.24 1.35
C ASP A 94 5.01 -6.77 0.84
N VAL A 95 5.14 -6.91 -0.47
CA VAL A 95 6.41 -7.29 -1.12
C VAL A 95 7.48 -6.23 -0.87
N ILE A 96 7.14 -4.94 -0.99
CA ILE A 96 8.06 -3.83 -0.73
C ILE A 96 8.56 -3.88 0.72
N TYR A 97 7.67 -4.03 1.70
CA TYR A 97 8.06 -4.10 3.11
C TYR A 97 8.91 -5.33 3.43
N GLN A 98 8.61 -6.48 2.81
CA GLN A 98 9.43 -7.69 2.97
C GLN A 98 10.85 -7.46 2.44
N CYS A 99 10.99 -6.83 1.27
CA CYS A 99 12.29 -6.48 0.70
C CYS A 99 13.06 -5.50 1.58
N GLN A 100 12.40 -4.46 2.11
CA GLN A 100 13.04 -3.49 3.01
C GLN A 100 13.57 -4.15 4.29
N ARG A 101 12.79 -5.03 4.92
CA ARG A 101 13.23 -5.79 6.11
C ARG A 101 14.47 -6.63 5.84
N ARG A 102 14.57 -7.26 4.66
CA ARG A 102 15.76 -8.04 4.25
C ARG A 102 16.98 -7.14 4.04
N GLN A 103 16.80 -5.97 3.43
CA GLN A 103 17.88 -5.00 3.24
C GLN A 103 18.40 -4.46 4.58
N ASP A 104 17.50 -4.14 5.50
CA ASP A 104 17.85 -3.67 6.84
C ASP A 104 18.56 -4.76 7.64
N TRP A 105 18.12 -6.01 7.56
CA TRP A 105 18.82 -7.15 8.18
C TRP A 105 20.25 -7.29 7.67
N TYR A 106 20.45 -7.24 6.35
CA TYR A 106 21.78 -7.38 5.75
C TYR A 106 22.72 -6.24 6.18
N ARG A 107 22.22 -5.00 6.20
CA ARG A 107 22.99 -3.84 6.68
C ARG A 107 23.37 -3.97 8.15
N ASN A 108 22.42 -4.35 9.00
CA ASN A 108 22.68 -4.53 10.42
C ASN A 108 23.69 -5.67 10.65
N ASN A 109 23.58 -6.76 9.89
CA ASN A 109 24.53 -7.87 9.95
C ASN A 109 25.94 -7.46 9.50
N GLN A 110 26.09 -6.65 8.45
CA GLN A 110 27.38 -6.09 8.02
C GLN A 110 28.03 -5.18 9.08
N LEU A 111 27.22 -4.37 9.78
CA LEU A 111 27.70 -3.53 10.89
C LEU A 111 28.23 -4.40 12.04
N ILE A 112 27.53 -5.48 12.39
CA ILE A 112 27.91 -6.41 13.46
C ILE A 112 29.20 -7.15 13.12
N LEU A 113 29.41 -7.54 11.86
CA LEU A 113 30.60 -8.26 11.40
C LEU A 113 31.85 -7.39 11.25
N GLY A 114 31.78 -6.09 11.58
CA GLY A 114 32.93 -5.19 11.52
C GLY A 114 33.33 -4.78 10.10
N TRP A 115 32.45 -4.97 9.12
CA TRP A 115 32.64 -4.49 7.74
C TRP A 115 32.33 -2.99 7.72
N GLY A 116 33.27 -2.22 8.28
CA GLY A 116 33.13 -0.80 8.51
C GLY A 116 32.89 0.03 7.25
N ALA A 117 31.94 0.95 7.39
CA ALA A 117 31.91 2.27 6.75
C ALA A 117 31.55 2.38 5.25
N ARG A 118 30.72 1.49 4.69
CA ARG A 118 29.78 1.85 3.60
C ARG A 118 28.53 0.98 3.68
N SER A 119 27.53 1.36 4.49
CA SER A 119 26.21 0.72 4.36
C SER A 119 25.70 1.01 2.94
N PRO A 120 25.52 0.00 2.06
CA PRO A 120 25.13 0.25 0.67
C PRO A 120 23.78 0.94 0.66
N ALA A 121 23.65 2.09 -0.02
CA ALA A 121 22.42 2.89 -0.13
C ALA A 121 21.19 2.00 -0.44
N ARG A 122 20.00 2.37 0.04
CA ARG A 122 18.81 1.53 -0.19
C ARG A 122 18.64 1.48 -1.70
N VAL A 123 18.54 0.27 -2.24
CA VAL A 123 18.37 0.07 -3.68
C VAL A 123 16.94 0.49 -4.00
N ALA A 124 16.79 1.79 -4.30
CA ALA A 124 15.56 2.48 -4.70
C ALA A 124 15.83 3.91 -5.21
N THR A 125 16.99 4.52 -4.91
CA THR A 125 17.31 5.88 -5.34
C THR A 125 18.03 5.86 -6.68
N SER A 126 17.29 5.89 -7.80
CA SER A 126 17.87 6.29 -9.08
C SER A 126 17.81 7.81 -9.20
N THR A 127 18.94 8.47 -8.93
CA THR A 127 19.19 9.80 -9.51
C THR A 127 19.38 9.61 -11.00
N THR A 128 18.33 9.75 -11.80
CA THR A 128 18.51 10.04 -13.24
C THR A 128 19.03 11.46 -13.34
N ARG A 129 20.36 11.61 -13.24
CA ARG A 129 21.01 12.84 -13.70
C ARG A 129 20.80 12.88 -15.21
N SER A 130 19.72 13.53 -15.64
CA SER A 130 19.52 13.94 -17.02
C SER A 130 20.74 14.74 -17.45
N ARG A 131 21.64 14.10 -18.19
CA ARG A 131 22.71 14.80 -18.90
C ARG A 131 22.08 15.27 -20.21
N SER A 132 21.39 16.41 -20.18
CA SER A 132 20.99 17.07 -21.42
C SER A 132 22.27 17.49 -22.15
N LYS A 133 22.45 16.95 -23.36
CA LYS A 133 23.43 17.45 -24.31
C LYS A 133 22.95 18.83 -24.78
N SER A 134 23.47 19.90 -24.22
CA SER A 134 23.48 21.21 -24.89
C SER A 134 24.73 21.29 -25.76
N ALA A 135 24.64 20.74 -26.98
CA ALA A 135 25.57 21.11 -28.03
C ALA A 135 24.98 22.34 -28.73
N SER A 136 25.37 23.52 -28.27
CA SER A 136 25.05 24.79 -28.92
C SER A 136 26.25 25.74 -28.84
N GLY A 137 26.97 25.83 -29.97
CA GLY A 137 27.79 26.97 -30.38
C GLY A 137 29.26 26.67 -30.72
N PRO A 138 29.93 27.43 -31.62
CA PRO A 138 29.41 28.35 -32.66
C PRO A 138 29.86 27.96 -34.09
N LEU A 139 29.11 28.45 -35.09
CA LEU A 139 29.56 28.53 -36.49
C LEU A 139 30.71 29.56 -36.57
N ALA A 140 31.89 29.11 -36.99
CA ALA A 140 32.98 29.99 -37.39
C ALA A 140 32.82 30.38 -38.86
N SER A 141 33.06 31.66 -39.12
CA SER A 141 32.87 32.41 -40.36
C SER A 141 33.55 31.88 -41.61
#